data_AF-A0AAJ1M0H7-F1
#
_entry.id   AF-A0AAJ1M0H7-F1
#
_cell.length_a   1.000
_cell.length_b   1.000
_cell.length_c   1.000
_cell.angle_alpha   90.00
_cell.angle_beta   90.00
_cell.angle_gamma   90.00
#
_symmetry.space_group_name_H-M   'P 1'
#
loop_
_entity.id
_entity.type
_entity.pdbx_description
1 polymer ?
#
loop_
_entity_poly.entity_id
_entity_poly.type
_entity_poly.pdbx_seq_one_letter_code
_entity_poly.pdbx_strand_id
1 'polypeptide(L)'
;MQHRPASEPARALRVVSLFSGAGGLDLGLERAGHRIVQLCENWAPAQRVLAERFPGVPIADDVRELEPTTEYDLLTAGFPCVDLSHAGRQRGIFGPQSGLVEEVFRIVEATAPAFVLLENVTNLLRLGRGAGIAHVVDSLERLGYAWAYRVLDSRFSGVPQRRRRVFILAARDDDPTFLLDGDAVVPPPPDDTDVYSGFYWTEGRRGVGLVADAIPTLKGGSTLGLPSAPAIWRPGAPVGDRIVLPDISHAERMQGFPVDWTAPARVAGEPDRRWKLVGNAVTVGVAEWLGRRLAAPGTPVTSRPAEPWDSTRPWPDAASGDASGRWRSPATDRPEQSTPTPLASIFDEGSTTPLSRRATAGFRSRVRESGITLNPRFVEDLQTHETAMDTLTVSWASSPTVRRRMQHTLPAGGSAEQRIRRALTARGARYRLQMRLVPDARWRSDIVFTRARVVVDVRGCFWHACPDHGTRPKTNTTRWDTKLAANIDRDARMVADLRRHGWHVEVVWEHEDPDAAAEQIMRIVADRRAKIAS
;
A
#
# COMPACT_ATOMS: atom_id res chain seq x y z
N MET A 1 42.06 -0.66 -17.91
CA MET A 1 41.17 -1.03 -16.80
C MET A 1 42.05 -1.45 -15.63
N GLN A 2 42.14 -0.64 -14.58
CA GLN A 2 42.95 -0.98 -13.40
C GLN A 2 42.05 -1.72 -12.40
N HIS A 3 42.35 -2.99 -12.13
CA HIS A 3 41.69 -3.74 -11.06
C HIS A 3 42.10 -3.11 -9.71
N ARG A 4 41.13 -2.60 -8.94
CA ARG A 4 41.35 -2.20 -7.54
C ARG A 4 41.67 -3.46 -6.70
N PRO A 5 42.75 -3.47 -5.92
CA PRO A 5 43.04 -4.59 -5.02
C PRO A 5 41.99 -4.67 -3.90
N ALA A 6 41.63 -5.88 -3.48
CA ALA A 6 40.60 -6.16 -2.46
C ALA A 6 40.87 -5.57 -1.07
N SER A 7 42.01 -4.91 -0.86
CA SER A 7 42.46 -4.31 0.40
C SER A 7 42.17 -2.82 0.55
N GLU A 8 41.59 -2.17 -0.46
CA GLU A 8 41.23 -0.75 -0.34
C GLU A 8 39.94 -0.56 0.48
N PRO A 9 39.87 0.52 1.29
CA PRO A 9 38.69 0.79 2.11
C PRO A 9 37.45 1.03 1.24
N ALA A 10 36.30 0.58 1.75
CA ALA A 10 35.01 0.79 1.12
C ALA A 10 34.75 2.28 0.85
N ARG A 11 34.27 2.61 -0.36
CA ARG A 11 33.99 4.00 -0.76
C ARG A 11 32.68 4.50 -0.16
N ALA A 12 32.70 5.70 0.39
CA ALA A 12 31.51 6.43 0.82
C ALA A 12 31.12 7.45 -0.26
N LEU A 13 30.09 7.13 -1.06
CA LEU A 13 29.60 7.98 -2.13
C LEU A 13 28.68 9.09 -1.58
N ARG A 14 28.78 10.29 -2.14
CA ARG A 14 27.82 11.38 -1.99
C ARG A 14 26.67 11.15 -2.97
N VAL A 15 25.43 11.17 -2.47
CA VAL A 15 24.25 10.73 -3.22
C VAL A 15 23.25 11.87 -3.40
N VAL A 16 22.86 12.12 -4.65
CA VAL A 16 21.66 12.88 -5.01
C VAL A 16 20.56 11.88 -5.35
N SER A 17 19.41 12.00 -4.68
CA SER A 17 18.30 11.07 -4.83
C SER A 17 17.07 11.78 -5.38
N LEU A 18 16.61 11.32 -6.53
CA LEU A 18 15.43 11.83 -7.22
C LEU A 18 14.26 10.87 -7.02
N PHE A 19 13.05 11.43 -6.91
CA PHE A 19 11.83 10.67 -6.63
C PHE A 19 11.97 9.84 -5.34
N SER A 20 12.54 10.43 -4.30
CA SER A 20 12.96 9.73 -3.08
C SER A 20 11.81 9.03 -2.35
N GLY A 21 10.57 9.49 -2.54
CA GLY A 21 9.38 8.93 -1.92
C GLY A 21 9.52 8.87 -0.40
N ALA A 22 9.29 7.69 0.17
CA ALA A 22 9.44 7.49 1.61
C ALA A 22 10.89 7.37 2.08
N GLY A 23 11.91 7.50 1.22
CA GLY A 23 13.32 7.38 1.61
C GLY A 23 13.85 5.94 1.64
N GLY A 24 13.21 5.01 0.91
CA GLY A 24 13.57 3.58 0.99
C GLY A 24 14.91 3.25 0.34
N LEU A 25 15.20 3.88 -0.80
CA LEU A 25 16.50 3.77 -1.46
C LEU A 25 17.58 4.48 -0.63
N ASP A 26 17.25 5.67 -0.13
CA ASP A 26 18.11 6.54 0.66
C ASP A 26 18.59 5.88 1.94
N LEU A 27 17.66 5.32 2.73
CA LEU A 27 17.99 4.63 3.98
C LEU A 27 18.91 3.42 3.75
N GLY A 28 18.68 2.66 2.68
CA GLY A 28 19.54 1.52 2.35
C GLY A 28 20.96 1.96 1.99
N LEU A 29 21.10 3.05 1.23
CA LEU A 29 22.40 3.60 0.87
C LEU A 29 23.15 4.18 2.09
N GLU A 30 22.46 4.87 3.01
CA GLU A 30 23.08 5.32 4.28
C GLU A 30 23.56 4.16 5.15
N ARG A 31 22.76 3.09 5.26
CA ARG A 31 23.17 1.87 5.98
C ARG A 31 24.38 1.19 5.37
N ALA A 32 24.58 1.35 4.06
CA ALA A 32 25.78 0.87 3.36
C ALA A 32 26.99 1.82 3.47
N GLY A 33 26.87 2.95 4.19
CA GLY A 33 27.96 3.89 4.43
C GLY A 33 28.07 5.03 3.41
N HIS A 34 27.06 5.22 2.55
CA HIS A 34 26.98 6.39 1.67
C HIS A 34 26.33 7.59 2.36
N ARG A 35 26.48 8.78 1.79
CA ARG A 35 25.96 10.03 2.35
C ARG A 35 24.96 10.67 1.41
N ILE A 36 23.71 10.84 1.85
CA ILE A 36 22.72 11.60 1.08
C ILE A 36 23.03 13.09 1.22
N VAL A 37 23.21 13.77 0.09
CA VAL A 37 23.53 15.21 0.06
C VAL A 37 22.39 16.06 -0.48
N GLN A 38 21.46 15.47 -1.23
CA GLN A 38 20.26 16.15 -1.72
C GLN A 38 19.16 15.13 -2.04
N LEU A 39 17.93 15.51 -1.72
CA LEU A 39 16.71 14.76 -2.01
C LEU A 39 15.83 15.58 -2.97
N CYS A 40 15.05 14.91 -3.81
CA CYS A 40 14.04 15.55 -4.65
C CYS A 40 12.75 14.73 -4.66
N GLU A 41 11.66 15.31 -4.17
CA GLU A 41 10.37 14.65 -4.03
C GLU A 41 9.25 15.69 -3.99
N ASN A 42 8.26 15.58 -4.87
CA ASN A 42 7.21 16.60 -5.01
C ASN A 42 5.96 16.34 -4.16
N TRP A 43 5.89 15.21 -3.48
CA TRP A 43 4.73 14.83 -2.71
C TRP A 43 4.87 15.24 -1.24
N ALA A 44 4.08 16.22 -0.80
CA ALA A 44 4.17 16.78 0.56
C ALA A 44 4.17 15.76 1.72
N PRO A 45 3.36 14.67 1.73
CA PRO A 45 3.48 13.62 2.75
C PRO A 45 4.82 12.89 2.74
N ALA A 46 5.45 12.72 1.58
CA ALA A 46 6.78 12.13 1.45
C ALA A 46 7.87 13.10 1.94
N GLN A 47 7.82 14.38 1.54
CA GLN A 47 8.72 15.41 2.05
C GLN A 47 8.70 15.51 3.58
N ARG A 48 7.53 15.39 4.23
CA ARG A 48 7.42 15.35 5.70
C ARG A 48 8.17 14.18 6.33
N VAL A 49 8.14 13.00 5.69
CA VAL A 49 8.94 11.85 6.13
C VAL A 49 10.42 12.13 5.93
N LEU A 50 10.81 12.59 4.74
CA LEU A 50 12.20 12.86 4.41
C LEU A 50 12.83 13.91 5.34
N ALA A 51 12.12 14.99 5.65
CA ALA A 51 12.62 16.06 6.54
C ALA A 51 12.90 15.57 7.97
N GLU A 52 12.08 14.65 8.48
CA GLU A 52 12.28 14.03 9.80
C GLU A 52 13.41 12.98 9.77
N ARG A 53 13.49 12.19 8.69
CA ARG A 53 14.38 11.02 8.61
C ARG A 53 15.79 11.35 8.12
N PHE A 54 15.95 12.44 7.36
CA PHE A 54 17.22 12.93 6.83
C PHE A 54 17.41 14.40 7.24
N PRO A 55 17.56 14.69 8.55
CA PRO A 55 17.62 16.06 9.05
C PRO A 55 18.81 16.81 8.47
N GLY A 56 18.56 18.02 7.96
CA GLY A 56 19.58 18.89 7.37
C GLY A 56 19.95 18.58 5.93
N VAL A 57 19.39 17.53 5.32
CA VAL A 57 19.53 17.28 3.88
C VAL A 57 18.52 18.15 3.12
N PRO A 58 18.96 18.95 2.12
CA PRO A 58 18.05 19.76 1.32
C PRO A 58 17.10 18.89 0.51
N ILE A 59 15.81 19.26 0.50
CA ILE A 59 14.75 18.58 -0.25
C ILE A 59 14.21 19.55 -1.31
N ALA A 60 14.48 19.25 -2.58
CA ALA A 60 13.88 19.94 -3.71
C ALA A 60 12.48 19.38 -3.99
N ASP A 61 11.59 20.24 -4.49
CA ASP A 61 10.20 19.87 -4.77
C ASP A 61 10.10 19.17 -6.14
N ASP A 62 10.18 19.94 -7.22
CA ASP A 62 10.03 19.42 -8.59
C ASP A 62 11.38 19.18 -9.27
N VAL A 63 11.59 17.96 -9.77
CA VAL A 63 12.79 17.60 -10.53
C VAL A 63 13.00 18.43 -11.79
N ARG A 64 11.91 18.98 -12.37
CA ARG A 64 11.95 19.85 -13.56
C ARG A 64 12.56 21.21 -13.26
N GLU A 65 12.49 21.64 -12.00
CA GLU A 65 13.02 22.91 -11.50
C GLU A 65 14.33 22.70 -10.73
N LEU A 66 14.80 21.45 -10.64
CA LEU A 66 16.02 21.11 -9.94
C LEU A 66 17.22 21.59 -10.75
N GLU A 67 17.92 22.57 -10.17
CA GLU A 67 19.24 22.98 -10.62
C GLU A 67 20.30 21.97 -10.17
N PRO A 68 21.04 21.36 -11.10
CA PRO A 68 22.02 20.33 -10.79
C PRO A 68 23.20 20.88 -9.97
N THR A 69 23.45 20.31 -8.78
CA THR A 69 24.74 20.43 -8.10
C THR A 69 25.76 19.49 -8.74
N THR A 70 27.05 19.83 -8.79
CA THR A 70 28.09 18.92 -9.30
C THR A 70 28.83 18.15 -8.21
N GLU A 71 28.56 18.44 -6.94
CA GLU A 71 29.30 17.84 -5.83
C GLU A 71 28.66 16.54 -5.31
N TYR A 72 28.59 15.52 -6.16
CA TYR A 72 28.14 14.19 -5.77
C TYR A 72 28.71 13.10 -6.69
N ASP A 73 28.68 11.85 -6.22
CA ASP A 73 29.25 10.72 -6.96
C ASP A 73 28.18 9.82 -7.60
N LEU A 74 27.01 9.73 -6.94
CA LEU A 74 25.90 8.87 -7.34
C LEU A 74 24.59 9.66 -7.49
N LEU A 75 23.97 9.57 -8.67
CA LEU A 75 22.57 9.95 -8.85
C LEU A 75 21.68 8.71 -8.74
N THR A 76 20.58 8.79 -8.00
CA THR A 76 19.58 7.72 -7.94
C THR A 76 18.20 8.19 -8.36
N ALA A 77 17.40 7.31 -8.97
CA ALA A 77 16.03 7.64 -9.36
C ALA A 77 15.10 6.41 -9.45
N GLY A 78 14.05 6.39 -8.63
CA GLY A 78 12.90 5.47 -8.77
C GLY A 78 11.77 6.12 -9.57
N PHE A 79 12.01 6.36 -10.86
CA PHE A 79 11.15 7.26 -11.65
C PHE A 79 9.78 6.64 -12.02
N PRO A 80 8.71 7.45 -12.16
CA PRO A 80 7.38 6.95 -12.51
C PRO A 80 7.33 6.22 -13.88
N CYS A 81 6.77 5.01 -13.91
CA CYS A 81 6.72 4.14 -15.11
C CYS A 81 5.48 4.36 -16.03
N VAL A 82 4.62 5.35 -15.73
CA VAL A 82 3.21 5.33 -16.17
C VAL A 82 3.03 5.35 -17.71
N ASP A 83 3.95 5.96 -18.46
CA ASP A 83 3.74 6.28 -19.88
C ASP A 83 4.79 5.77 -20.88
N LEU A 84 5.81 4.99 -20.48
CA LEU A 84 6.80 4.42 -21.41
C LEU A 84 6.22 3.40 -22.41
N SER A 85 4.93 3.06 -22.28
CA SER A 85 4.19 2.15 -23.15
C SER A 85 3.85 2.69 -24.54
N HIS A 86 3.98 4.00 -24.79
CA HIS A 86 3.58 4.65 -26.05
C HIS A 86 4.71 5.02 -27.03
N ALA A 87 5.97 4.65 -26.75
CA ALA A 87 7.14 5.04 -27.54
C ALA A 87 7.21 4.49 -28.99
N GLY A 88 6.15 3.85 -29.51
CA GLY A 88 6.12 3.20 -30.82
C GLY A 88 5.24 3.85 -31.90
N ARG A 89 4.52 4.95 -31.62
CA ARG A 89 3.77 5.66 -32.67
C ARG A 89 4.15 7.14 -32.64
N GLN A 90 4.47 7.67 -33.82
CA GLN A 90 4.78 9.08 -34.05
C GLN A 90 3.66 10.00 -33.51
N ARG A 91 3.76 10.36 -32.23
CA ARG A 91 3.17 11.50 -31.51
C ARG A 91 3.25 11.20 -30.00
N GLY A 92 4.18 11.89 -29.34
CA GLY A 92 4.05 12.18 -27.90
C GLY A 92 4.88 11.32 -26.94
N ILE A 93 6.19 11.57 -26.89
CA ILE A 93 6.96 11.51 -25.62
C ILE A 93 6.50 12.64 -24.66
N PHE A 94 5.58 13.51 -25.11
CA PHE A 94 5.01 14.67 -24.41
C PHE A 94 3.72 14.37 -23.62
N GLY A 95 3.63 13.23 -22.94
CA GLY A 95 2.72 13.11 -21.80
C GLY A 95 3.30 13.87 -20.60
N PRO A 96 2.50 14.52 -19.75
CA PRO A 96 3.01 15.31 -18.63
C PRO A 96 3.78 14.50 -17.56
N GLN A 97 3.72 13.16 -17.60
CA GLN A 97 4.49 12.27 -16.71
C GLN A 97 5.52 11.39 -17.44
N SER A 98 5.49 11.29 -18.78
CA SER A 98 6.46 10.51 -19.58
C SER A 98 7.83 11.18 -19.70
N GLY A 99 7.93 12.49 -19.48
CA GLY A 99 9.18 13.25 -19.58
C GLY A 99 10.06 13.22 -18.32
N LEU A 100 9.64 12.60 -17.22
CA LEU A 100 10.39 12.68 -15.97
C LEU A 100 11.72 11.90 -15.99
N VAL A 101 11.85 10.90 -16.86
CA VAL A 101 13.15 10.25 -17.11
C VAL A 101 14.09 11.15 -17.92
N GLU A 102 13.57 12.04 -18.76
CA GLU A 102 14.39 13.04 -19.45
C GLU A 102 14.99 14.04 -18.46
N GLU A 103 14.28 14.39 -17.39
CA GLU A 103 14.84 15.23 -16.33
C GLU A 103 16.00 14.54 -15.60
N VAL A 104 15.94 13.22 -15.44
CA VAL A 104 17.08 12.44 -14.94
C VAL A 104 18.27 12.57 -15.89
N PHE A 105 18.05 12.38 -17.19
CA PHE A 105 19.12 12.48 -18.19
C PHE A 105 19.65 13.90 -18.36
N ARG A 106 18.80 14.94 -18.26
CA ARG A 106 19.21 16.35 -18.22
C ARG A 106 20.20 16.60 -17.09
N ILE A 107 19.89 16.11 -15.89
CA ILE A 107 20.76 16.26 -14.72
C ILE A 107 22.07 15.46 -14.94
N VAL A 108 21.99 14.20 -15.38
CA VAL A 108 23.16 13.36 -15.66
C VAL A 108 24.07 13.98 -16.73
N GLU A 109 23.50 14.58 -17.79
CA GLU A 109 24.25 15.27 -18.84
C GLU A 109 24.98 16.51 -18.29
N ALA A 110 24.31 17.28 -17.43
CA ALA A 110 24.87 18.49 -16.85
C ALA A 110 25.97 18.23 -15.79
N THR A 111 25.88 17.13 -15.04
CA THR A 111 26.77 16.87 -13.89
C THR A 111 27.74 15.72 -14.08
N ALA A 112 27.47 14.81 -15.04
CA ALA A 112 28.31 13.67 -15.37
C ALA A 112 28.77 12.84 -14.14
N PRO A 113 27.84 12.37 -13.27
CA PRO A 113 28.22 11.68 -12.04
C PRO A 113 28.94 10.36 -12.33
N ALA A 114 29.77 9.90 -11.40
CA ALA A 114 30.47 8.62 -11.55
C ALA A 114 29.48 7.45 -11.74
N PHE A 115 28.35 7.50 -11.02
CA PHE A 115 27.31 6.48 -11.06
C PHE A 115 25.91 7.04 -11.25
N VAL A 116 25.09 6.24 -11.95
CA VAL A 116 23.63 6.42 -12.02
C VAL A 116 22.96 5.11 -11.63
N LEU A 117 22.07 5.14 -10.65
CA LEU A 117 21.28 3.98 -10.20
C LEU A 117 19.79 4.25 -10.40
N LEU A 118 19.18 3.53 -11.34
CA LEU A 118 17.76 3.66 -11.65
C LEU A 118 16.98 2.44 -11.14
N GLU A 119 15.77 2.67 -10.64
CA GLU A 119 14.83 1.62 -10.28
C GLU A 119 13.55 1.72 -11.11
N ASN A 120 13.00 0.57 -11.49
CA ASN A 120 11.68 0.52 -12.09
C ASN A 120 10.96 -0.82 -11.92
N VAL A 121 9.68 -0.88 -12.30
CA VAL A 121 8.92 -2.13 -12.38
C VAL A 121 9.40 -3.00 -13.55
N THR A 122 9.26 -4.33 -13.43
CA THR A 122 9.69 -5.29 -14.46
C THR A 122 8.97 -5.11 -15.81
N ASN A 123 7.82 -4.45 -15.81
CA ASN A 123 7.11 -4.10 -17.04
C ASN A 123 7.93 -3.20 -17.98
N LEU A 124 8.92 -2.46 -17.48
CA LEU A 124 9.87 -1.69 -18.29
C LEU A 124 10.54 -2.56 -19.37
N LEU A 125 10.81 -3.83 -19.06
CA LEU A 125 11.47 -4.81 -19.94
C LEU A 125 10.52 -5.47 -20.96
N ARG A 126 9.20 -5.25 -20.86
CA ARG A 126 8.18 -6.04 -21.59
C ARG A 126 7.20 -5.18 -22.37
N LEU A 127 6.70 -4.09 -21.78
CA LEU A 127 5.74 -3.20 -22.42
C LEU A 127 6.36 -2.57 -23.68
N GLY A 128 5.54 -2.42 -24.74
CA GLY A 128 6.01 -1.88 -26.01
C GLY A 128 7.18 -2.68 -26.62
N ARG A 129 7.26 -3.99 -26.36
CA ARG A 129 8.40 -4.86 -26.73
C ARG A 129 9.74 -4.39 -26.15
N GLY A 130 9.70 -3.75 -24.97
CA GLY A 130 10.90 -3.25 -24.29
C GLY A 130 11.40 -1.90 -24.80
N ALA A 131 10.55 -1.10 -25.46
CA ALA A 131 10.92 0.25 -25.91
C ALA A 131 11.37 1.15 -24.76
N GLY A 132 10.78 1.00 -23.56
CA GLY A 132 11.17 1.77 -22.38
C GLY A 132 12.59 1.49 -21.91
N ILE A 133 12.97 0.21 -21.74
CA ILE A 133 14.36 -0.14 -21.37
C ILE A 133 15.34 0.22 -22.49
N ALA A 134 14.96 0.03 -23.76
CA ALA A 134 15.80 0.43 -24.89
C ALA A 134 16.14 1.92 -24.82
N HIS A 135 15.13 2.79 -24.63
CA HIS A 135 15.34 4.22 -24.47
C HIS A 135 16.27 4.57 -23.31
N VAL A 136 16.12 3.90 -22.16
CA VAL A 136 16.96 4.14 -20.99
C VAL A 136 18.42 3.79 -21.28
N VAL A 137 18.70 2.60 -21.82
CA VAL A 137 20.08 2.19 -22.07
C VAL A 137 20.70 2.93 -23.25
N ASP A 138 19.93 3.23 -24.30
CA ASP A 138 20.40 4.04 -25.44
C ASP A 138 20.80 5.44 -24.95
N SER A 139 20.08 6.00 -23.99
CA SER A 139 20.39 7.32 -23.41
C SER A 139 21.63 7.30 -22.54
N LEU A 140 21.80 6.26 -21.71
CA LEU A 140 23.02 6.06 -20.92
C LEU A 140 24.25 5.88 -21.82
N GLU A 141 24.14 5.09 -22.90
CA GLU A 141 25.21 4.89 -23.87
C GLU A 141 25.58 6.18 -24.59
N ARG A 142 24.59 6.99 -25.03
CA ARG A 142 24.85 8.32 -25.62
C ARG A 142 25.56 9.28 -24.66
N LEU A 143 25.27 9.18 -23.36
CA LEU A 143 25.89 9.98 -22.30
C LEU A 143 27.27 9.43 -21.86
N GLY A 144 27.76 8.36 -22.51
CA GLY A 144 29.08 7.78 -22.30
C GLY A 144 29.17 6.81 -21.13
N TYR A 145 28.06 6.21 -20.69
CA TYR A 145 28.05 5.24 -19.60
C TYR A 145 28.03 3.80 -20.11
N ALA A 146 28.83 2.93 -19.49
CA ALA A 146 28.56 1.50 -19.48
C ALA A 146 27.41 1.22 -18.49
N TRP A 147 26.64 0.16 -18.71
CA TRP A 147 25.51 -0.18 -17.86
C TRP A 147 25.38 -1.69 -17.62
N ALA A 148 24.79 -2.02 -16.49
CA ALA A 148 24.27 -3.35 -16.18
C ALA A 148 22.91 -3.21 -15.51
N TYR A 149 22.00 -4.13 -15.78
CA TYR A 149 20.76 -4.22 -15.03
C TYR A 149 20.48 -5.64 -14.57
N ARG A 150 19.74 -5.74 -13.46
CA ARG A 150 19.27 -7.01 -12.91
C ARG A 150 17.88 -6.83 -12.31
N VAL A 151 16.98 -7.75 -12.58
CA VAL A 151 15.73 -7.88 -11.82
C VAL A 151 16.09 -8.48 -10.46
N LEU A 152 15.69 -7.85 -9.36
CA LEU A 152 15.89 -8.34 -8.00
C LEU A 152 14.54 -8.58 -7.31
N ASP A 153 14.40 -9.72 -6.64
CA ASP A 153 13.27 -10.03 -5.78
C ASP A 153 13.61 -9.68 -4.32
N SER A 154 12.81 -8.78 -3.73
CA SER A 154 13.01 -8.30 -2.35
C SER A 154 12.99 -9.40 -1.28
N ARG A 155 12.44 -10.59 -1.58
CA ARG A 155 12.51 -11.75 -0.66
C ARG A 155 13.93 -12.14 -0.25
N PHE A 156 14.92 -11.84 -1.09
CA PHE A 156 16.32 -12.14 -0.87
C PHE A 156 17.11 -10.94 -0.31
N SER A 157 16.40 -10.02 0.36
CA SER A 157 16.99 -8.81 0.94
C SER A 157 16.66 -8.65 2.43
N GLY A 158 16.24 -9.73 3.10
CA GLY A 158 15.89 -9.71 4.52
C GLY A 158 14.47 -9.24 4.82
N VAL A 159 13.56 -9.27 3.84
CA VAL A 159 12.13 -8.98 4.07
C VAL A 159 11.22 -10.05 3.45
N PRO A 160 10.08 -10.40 4.07
CA PRO A 160 9.13 -11.38 3.53
C PRO A 160 8.17 -10.73 2.53
N GLN A 161 8.70 -10.17 1.44
CA GLN A 161 7.89 -9.56 0.38
C GLN A 161 8.40 -9.95 -1.01
N ARG A 162 7.54 -10.59 -1.81
CA ARG A 162 7.79 -10.84 -3.24
C ARG A 162 7.56 -9.59 -4.06
N ARG A 163 8.64 -8.82 -4.24
CA ARG A 163 8.67 -7.58 -5.01
C ARG A 163 9.84 -7.61 -5.97
N ARG A 164 9.53 -7.93 -7.23
CA ARG A 164 10.48 -7.94 -8.35
C ARG A 164 10.56 -6.54 -8.95
N ARG A 165 11.77 -5.98 -9.05
CA ARG A 165 12.08 -4.67 -9.66
C ARG A 165 13.34 -4.75 -10.48
N VAL A 166 13.42 -3.99 -11.56
CA VAL A 166 14.64 -3.86 -12.35
C VAL A 166 15.47 -2.72 -11.77
N PHE A 167 16.72 -3.01 -11.47
CA PHE A 167 17.72 -2.03 -11.05
C PHE A 167 18.75 -1.90 -12.15
N ILE A 168 19.01 -0.68 -12.60
CA ILE A 168 19.93 -0.36 -13.68
C ILE A 168 21.05 0.47 -13.06
N LEU A 169 22.28 -0.05 -13.12
CA LEU A 169 23.46 0.66 -12.69
C LEU A 169 24.26 1.06 -13.92
N ALA A 170 24.58 2.35 -14.02
CA ALA A 170 25.45 2.90 -15.04
C ALA A 170 26.70 3.51 -14.40
N ALA A 171 27.85 3.35 -15.06
CA ALA A 171 29.13 3.88 -14.60
C ALA A 171 29.96 4.42 -15.79
N ARG A 172 30.75 5.48 -15.54
CA ARG A 172 31.69 6.02 -16.54
C ARG A 172 33.02 5.30 -16.55
N ASP A 173 33.65 5.22 -15.37
CA ASP A 173 35.02 4.73 -15.23
C ASP A 173 35.12 3.35 -14.55
N ASP A 174 34.03 2.87 -13.98
CA ASP A 174 33.91 1.57 -13.30
C ASP A 174 33.15 0.55 -14.17
N ASP A 175 33.33 -0.74 -13.90
CA ASP A 175 32.57 -1.81 -14.56
C ASP A 175 31.25 -2.09 -13.80
N PRO A 176 30.07 -1.71 -14.31
CA PRO A 176 28.81 -1.90 -13.60
C PRO A 176 28.38 -3.38 -13.52
N THR A 177 29.06 -4.30 -14.20
CA THR A 177 28.71 -5.74 -14.20
C THR A 177 28.89 -6.41 -12.85
N PHE A 178 29.53 -5.77 -11.86
CA PHE A 178 29.49 -6.25 -10.48
C PHE A 178 28.05 -6.34 -9.94
N LEU A 179 27.06 -5.66 -10.54
CA LEU A 179 25.64 -5.84 -10.22
C LEU A 179 25.13 -7.26 -10.54
N LEU A 180 25.76 -7.94 -11.50
CA LEU A 180 25.34 -9.23 -12.04
C LEU A 180 25.91 -10.43 -11.28
N ASP A 181 26.77 -10.18 -10.29
CA ASP A 181 27.45 -11.20 -9.50
C ASP A 181 26.67 -11.54 -8.21
N GLY A 182 26.99 -12.68 -7.61
CA GLY A 182 26.38 -13.20 -6.38
C GLY A 182 24.94 -13.65 -6.57
N ASP A 183 24.72 -14.95 -6.82
CA ASP A 183 23.40 -15.58 -6.85
C ASP A 183 23.17 -16.44 -5.60
N ALA A 184 21.98 -16.32 -4.99
CA ALA A 184 21.57 -17.17 -3.90
C ALA A 184 21.30 -18.61 -4.38
N VAL A 185 21.78 -19.59 -3.62
CA VAL A 185 21.64 -21.00 -3.94
C VAL A 185 20.26 -21.55 -3.52
N VAL A 186 19.63 -20.95 -2.51
CA VAL A 186 18.37 -21.45 -1.93
C VAL A 186 17.16 -20.92 -2.71
N PRO A 187 16.33 -21.80 -3.30
CA PRO A 187 15.07 -21.39 -3.92
C PRO A 187 14.02 -21.05 -2.85
N PRO A 188 13.03 -20.20 -3.16
CA PRO A 188 11.93 -19.94 -2.24
C PRO A 188 11.04 -21.19 -2.08
N PRO A 189 10.29 -21.31 -0.97
CA PRO A 189 9.31 -22.38 -0.82
C PRO A 189 8.24 -22.30 -1.93
N PRO A 190 7.71 -23.45 -2.39
CA PRO A 190 6.59 -23.48 -3.32
C PRO A 190 5.32 -22.83 -2.74
N ASP A 191 4.52 -22.18 -3.59
CA ASP A 191 3.29 -21.47 -3.19
C ASP A 191 2.17 -22.41 -2.68
N ASP A 192 2.31 -23.72 -2.84
CA ASP A 192 1.38 -24.74 -2.36
C ASP A 192 1.74 -25.31 -0.97
N THR A 193 2.75 -24.76 -0.29
CA THR A 193 3.16 -25.18 1.04
C THR A 193 2.27 -24.62 2.16
N ASP A 194 2.14 -25.38 3.26
CA ASP A 194 1.39 -24.98 4.46
C ASP A 194 2.19 -24.03 5.37
N VAL A 195 2.60 -22.89 4.82
CA VAL A 195 3.32 -21.83 5.52
C VAL A 195 2.54 -20.53 5.54
N TYR A 196 2.98 -19.57 6.36
CA TYR A 196 2.40 -18.23 6.34
C TYR A 196 2.48 -17.68 4.92
N SER A 197 1.34 -17.26 4.36
CA SER A 197 1.30 -16.85 2.96
C SER A 197 0.47 -15.60 2.77
N GLY A 198 1.00 -14.61 2.05
CA GLY A 198 0.23 -13.42 1.70
C GLY A 198 -0.52 -13.58 0.39
N PHE A 199 -1.66 -12.89 0.25
CA PHE A 199 -2.44 -12.86 -0.98
C PHE A 199 -3.26 -11.57 -1.14
N TYR A 200 -3.59 -11.20 -2.38
CA TYR A 200 -4.49 -10.07 -2.63
C TYR A 200 -5.93 -10.52 -2.80
N TRP A 201 -6.70 -10.33 -1.73
CA TRP A 201 -8.14 -10.60 -1.73
C TRP A 201 -8.94 -9.62 -2.60
N THR A 202 -8.35 -8.52 -3.07
CA THR A 202 -9.00 -7.52 -3.95
C THR A 202 -8.75 -7.74 -5.44
N GLU A 203 -7.88 -8.67 -5.81
CA GLU A 203 -7.57 -8.93 -7.22
C GLU A 203 -8.75 -9.57 -7.98
N GLY A 204 -8.76 -9.37 -9.30
CA GLY A 204 -9.78 -9.90 -10.20
C GLY A 204 -9.61 -11.41 -10.45
N ARG A 205 -10.30 -11.94 -11.47
CA ARG A 205 -10.31 -13.38 -11.77
C ARG A 205 -9.03 -13.94 -12.42
N ARG A 206 -7.99 -13.12 -12.63
CA ARG A 206 -6.81 -13.49 -13.44
C ARG A 206 -5.59 -13.89 -12.60
N GLY A 207 -5.71 -13.86 -11.27
CA GLY A 207 -4.64 -14.17 -10.35
C GLY A 207 -5.06 -13.93 -8.91
N VAL A 208 -4.50 -14.71 -7.99
CA VAL A 208 -4.72 -14.61 -6.54
C VAL A 208 -3.54 -13.93 -5.84
N GLY A 209 -2.36 -14.06 -6.46
CA GLY A 209 -1.10 -13.63 -5.87
C GLY A 209 -0.84 -14.29 -4.53
N LEU A 210 -1.11 -15.59 -4.36
CA LEU A 210 -0.67 -16.30 -3.16
C LEU A 210 0.86 -16.44 -3.22
N VAL A 211 1.54 -16.11 -2.12
CA VAL A 211 3.01 -16.19 -2.04
C VAL A 211 3.38 -16.91 -0.74
N ALA A 212 4.10 -18.02 -0.84
CA ALA A 212 4.58 -18.74 0.33
C ALA A 212 5.70 -17.98 1.07
N ASP A 213 5.59 -17.95 2.40
CA ASP A 213 6.49 -17.31 3.37
C ASP A 213 6.84 -15.85 3.06
N ALA A 214 5.95 -15.18 2.33
CA ALA A 214 6.07 -13.76 1.99
C ALA A 214 4.72 -13.18 1.59
N ILE A 215 4.63 -11.86 1.55
CA ILE A 215 3.50 -11.16 0.94
C ILE A 215 3.76 -10.86 -0.54
N PRO A 216 2.70 -10.69 -1.34
CA PRO A 216 2.84 -10.11 -2.67
C PRO A 216 3.32 -8.66 -2.56
N THR A 217 3.75 -8.10 -3.68
CA THR A 217 4.20 -6.70 -3.76
C THR A 217 3.18 -5.75 -3.12
N LEU A 218 3.60 -4.97 -2.12
CA LEU A 218 2.77 -3.94 -1.51
C LEU A 218 2.34 -2.91 -2.56
N LYS A 219 1.04 -2.62 -2.60
CA LYS A 219 0.44 -1.65 -3.52
C LYS A 219 0.20 -0.34 -2.78
N GLY A 220 0.51 0.77 -3.44
CA GLY A 220 0.27 2.11 -2.88
C GLY A 220 -1.20 2.49 -2.71
N GLY A 221 -2.14 1.61 -3.08
CA GLY A 221 -3.58 1.81 -2.94
C GLY A 221 -4.33 1.75 -4.28
N SER A 222 -5.65 1.86 -4.23
CA SER A 222 -6.49 1.94 -5.43
C SER A 222 -6.42 3.32 -6.09
N THR A 223 -6.94 3.45 -7.31
CA THR A 223 -7.11 4.76 -7.99
C THR A 223 -7.93 5.76 -7.15
N LEU A 224 -8.76 5.26 -6.22
CA LEU A 224 -9.55 6.04 -5.28
C LEU A 224 -8.78 6.40 -3.98
N GLY A 225 -7.49 6.05 -3.90
CA GLY A 225 -6.62 6.35 -2.77
C GLY A 225 -6.89 5.51 -1.51
N LEU A 226 -7.63 4.40 -1.63
CA LEU A 226 -7.89 3.50 -0.50
C LEU A 226 -6.69 2.55 -0.31
N PRO A 227 -6.22 2.34 0.93
CA PRO A 227 -5.26 1.30 1.24
C PRO A 227 -5.73 -0.07 0.74
N SER A 228 -4.83 -0.80 0.08
CA SER A 228 -5.08 -2.17 -0.36
C SER A 228 -4.05 -3.07 0.30
N ALA A 229 -4.23 -3.36 1.59
CA ALA A 229 -3.38 -4.30 2.30
C ALA A 229 -3.57 -5.74 1.75
N PRO A 230 -2.49 -6.52 1.53
CA PRO A 230 -2.62 -7.94 1.28
C PRO A 230 -3.21 -8.63 2.53
N ALA A 231 -3.95 -9.71 2.35
CA ALA A 231 -4.34 -10.59 3.45
C ALA A 231 -3.25 -11.64 3.69
N ILE A 232 -3.22 -12.21 4.89
CA ILE A 232 -2.26 -13.22 5.33
C ILE A 232 -3.03 -14.46 5.74
N TRP A 233 -2.65 -15.60 5.18
CA TRP A 233 -3.05 -16.92 5.62
C TRP A 233 -2.04 -17.46 6.64
N ARG A 234 -2.54 -17.91 7.79
CA ARG A 234 -1.75 -18.48 8.89
C ARG A 234 -2.21 -19.92 9.14
N PRO A 235 -1.67 -20.92 8.42
CA PRO A 235 -2.12 -22.30 8.55
C PRO A 235 -1.97 -22.78 10.00
N GLY A 236 -3.02 -23.42 10.52
CA GLY A 236 -3.05 -23.92 11.90
C GLY A 236 -3.37 -22.89 12.98
N ALA A 237 -3.44 -21.59 12.66
CA ALA A 237 -3.87 -20.58 13.62
C ALA A 237 -5.36 -20.74 14.01
N PRO A 238 -5.78 -20.22 15.18
CA PRO A 238 -7.21 -20.12 15.53
C PRO A 238 -7.99 -19.41 14.43
N VAL A 239 -9.26 -19.78 14.20
CA VAL A 239 -10.03 -19.33 13.04
C VAL A 239 -10.13 -17.79 12.90
N GLY A 240 -10.17 -17.08 14.04
CA GLY A 240 -10.15 -15.61 14.09
C GLY A 240 -8.84 -15.00 13.57
N ASP A 241 -7.73 -15.70 13.72
CA ASP A 241 -6.39 -15.24 13.34
C ASP A 241 -5.86 -15.94 12.08
N ARG A 242 -6.68 -16.80 11.46
CA ARG A 242 -6.27 -17.64 10.34
C ARG A 242 -6.16 -16.91 9.02
N ILE A 243 -7.04 -15.93 8.79
CA ILE A 243 -7.02 -15.05 7.63
C ILE A 243 -7.12 -13.61 8.13
N VAL A 244 -6.03 -12.87 8.05
CA VAL A 244 -5.91 -11.55 8.70
C VAL A 244 -5.37 -10.49 7.76
N LEU A 245 -5.57 -9.24 8.13
CA LEU A 245 -4.99 -8.05 7.52
C LEU A 245 -3.85 -7.53 8.41
N PRO A 246 -2.69 -7.23 7.82
CA PRO A 246 -1.64 -6.46 8.47
C PRO A 246 -2.07 -5.02 8.65
N ASP A 247 -1.48 -4.35 9.64
CA ASP A 247 -1.53 -2.89 9.77
C ASP A 247 -0.34 -2.21 9.08
N ILE A 248 -0.25 -0.89 9.22
CA ILE A 248 0.81 -0.09 8.58
C ILE A 248 2.21 -0.39 9.13
N SER A 249 2.35 -0.74 10.42
CA SER A 249 3.64 -1.06 11.02
C SER A 249 4.24 -2.34 10.45
N HIS A 250 3.38 -3.34 10.20
CA HIS A 250 3.77 -4.55 9.49
C HIS A 250 4.21 -4.24 8.05
N ALA A 251 3.51 -3.35 7.36
CA ALA A 251 3.85 -2.96 6.00
C ALA A 251 5.24 -2.27 5.94
N GLU A 252 5.55 -1.40 6.90
CA GLU A 252 6.87 -0.79 7.05
C GLU A 252 7.96 -1.86 7.24
N ARG A 253 7.76 -2.81 8.16
CA ARG A 253 8.68 -3.93 8.39
C ARG A 253 8.86 -4.79 7.14
N MET A 254 7.78 -5.12 6.43
CA MET A 254 7.84 -5.90 5.18
C MET A 254 8.48 -5.14 4.01
N GLN A 255 8.67 -3.83 4.13
CA GLN A 255 9.40 -2.98 3.19
C GLN A 255 10.86 -2.70 3.65
N GLY A 256 11.23 -3.16 4.85
CA GLY A 256 12.56 -3.02 5.45
C GLY A 256 12.76 -1.74 6.28
N PHE A 257 11.69 -0.98 6.50
CA PHE A 257 11.72 0.22 7.34
C PHE A 257 11.60 -0.13 8.84
N PRO A 258 12.17 0.71 9.73
CA PRO A 258 11.80 0.73 11.14
C PRO A 258 10.29 1.00 11.32
N VAL A 259 9.73 0.53 12.44
CA VAL A 259 8.35 0.86 12.82
C VAL A 259 8.22 2.38 12.95
N ASP A 260 7.09 2.91 12.46
CA ASP A 260 6.75 4.33 12.44
C ASP A 260 7.62 5.21 11.55
N TRP A 261 8.42 4.62 10.66
CA TRP A 261 9.19 5.36 9.66
C TRP A 261 8.34 6.41 8.91
N THR A 262 7.12 6.03 8.47
CA THR A 262 6.20 6.91 7.72
C THR A 262 5.23 7.70 8.61
N ALA A 263 5.33 7.61 9.94
CA ALA A 263 4.47 8.36 10.86
C ALA A 263 4.43 9.89 10.63
N PRO A 264 5.53 10.58 10.23
CA PRO A 264 5.51 12.02 9.93
C PRO A 264 4.53 12.43 8.81
N ALA A 265 4.15 11.49 7.94
CA ALA A 265 3.15 11.73 6.90
C ALA A 265 1.72 11.92 7.44
N ARG A 266 1.47 11.61 8.71
CA ARG A 266 0.14 11.70 9.30
C ARG A 266 -0.17 13.13 9.75
N VAL A 267 -1.22 13.72 9.17
CA VAL A 267 -1.75 15.03 9.57
C VAL A 267 -3.20 14.89 9.99
N ALA A 268 -3.57 15.53 11.10
CA ALA A 268 -4.93 15.51 11.61
C ALA A 268 -5.90 16.10 10.57
N GLY A 269 -6.93 15.34 10.19
CA GLY A 269 -7.93 15.75 9.21
C GLY A 269 -7.61 15.39 7.75
N GLU A 270 -6.40 14.92 7.45
CA GLU A 270 -6.00 14.39 6.14
C GLU A 270 -6.22 12.85 6.05
N PRO A 271 -6.49 12.31 4.85
CA PRO A 271 -6.49 10.86 4.63
C PRO A 271 -5.11 10.27 4.94
N ASP A 272 -5.07 9.10 5.57
CA ASP A 272 -3.81 8.40 5.80
C ASP A 272 -3.19 7.96 4.46
N ARG A 273 -1.99 8.46 4.18
CA ARG A 273 -1.24 8.19 2.96
C ARG A 273 -0.06 7.23 3.16
N ARG A 274 0.16 6.73 4.38
CA ARG A 274 1.31 5.88 4.72
C ARG A 274 1.39 4.60 3.87
N TRP A 275 0.25 3.95 3.60
CA TRP A 275 0.22 2.79 2.70
C TRP A 275 0.72 3.11 1.28
N LYS A 276 0.42 4.31 0.78
CA LYS A 276 0.92 4.77 -0.53
C LYS A 276 2.42 5.00 -0.51
N LEU A 277 2.93 5.61 0.56
CA LEU A 277 4.37 5.79 0.78
C LEU A 277 5.11 4.45 0.78
N VAL A 278 4.66 3.50 1.60
CA VAL A 278 5.29 2.17 1.71
C VAL A 278 5.20 1.40 0.40
N GLY A 279 4.03 1.38 -0.26
CA GLY A 279 3.86 0.62 -1.51
C GLY A 279 4.69 1.16 -2.68
N ASN A 280 4.95 2.47 -2.71
CA ASN A 280 5.77 3.11 -3.73
C ASN A 280 7.27 3.03 -3.45
N ALA A 281 7.69 2.88 -2.18
CA ALA A 281 9.09 2.85 -1.81
C ALA A 281 9.87 1.71 -2.48
N VAL A 282 11.17 1.93 -2.65
CA VAL A 282 12.15 0.87 -2.87
C VAL A 282 12.34 0.11 -1.55
N THR A 283 12.58 -1.20 -1.63
CA THR A 283 12.83 -2.02 -0.43
C THR A 283 14.20 -1.69 0.15
N VAL A 284 14.24 -1.38 1.45
CA VAL A 284 15.48 -0.91 2.13
C VAL A 284 16.60 -1.95 2.01
N GLY A 285 16.31 -3.24 2.22
CA GLY A 285 17.31 -4.29 2.14
C GLY A 285 17.94 -4.43 0.74
N VAL A 286 17.15 -4.23 -0.33
CA VAL A 286 17.68 -4.26 -1.71
C VAL A 286 18.59 -3.05 -1.94
N ALA A 287 18.16 -1.87 -1.47
CA ALA A 287 18.96 -0.66 -1.54
C ALA A 287 20.28 -0.79 -0.75
N GLU A 288 20.24 -1.45 0.40
CA GLU A 288 21.43 -1.73 1.23
C GLU A 288 22.38 -2.75 0.55
N TRP A 289 21.84 -3.78 -0.12
CA TRP A 289 22.63 -4.68 -0.96
C TRP A 289 23.33 -3.92 -2.09
N LEU A 290 22.58 -3.07 -2.82
CA LEU A 290 23.11 -2.22 -3.89
C LEU A 290 24.20 -1.27 -3.37
N GLY A 291 23.96 -0.64 -2.23
CA GLY A 291 24.93 0.22 -1.55
C GLY A 291 26.21 -0.52 -1.19
N ARG A 292 26.13 -1.75 -0.66
CA ARG A 292 27.34 -2.55 -0.39
C ARG A 292 28.13 -2.86 -1.66
N ARG A 293 27.44 -3.22 -2.75
CA ARG A 293 28.10 -3.45 -4.07
C ARG A 293 28.71 -2.17 -4.62
N LEU A 294 28.10 -1.02 -4.37
CA LEU A 294 28.68 0.27 -4.69
C LEU A 294 29.89 0.56 -3.80
N ALA A 295 29.81 0.39 -2.49
CA ALA A 295 30.88 0.70 -1.54
C ALA A 295 32.15 -0.15 -1.77
N ALA A 296 31.96 -1.42 -2.10
CA ALA A 296 33.02 -2.34 -2.47
C ALA A 296 32.61 -3.10 -3.74
N PRO A 297 32.88 -2.53 -4.93
CA PRO A 297 32.66 -3.22 -6.19
C PRO A 297 33.38 -4.55 -6.15
N GLY A 298 32.62 -5.65 -6.23
CA GLY A 298 33.20 -6.99 -6.29
C GLY A 298 34.04 -7.17 -7.55
N THR A 299 34.59 -8.37 -7.74
CA THR A 299 35.24 -8.70 -9.01
C THR A 299 34.21 -8.56 -10.13
N PRO A 300 34.48 -7.75 -11.19
CA PRO A 300 33.62 -7.71 -12.37
C PRO A 300 33.38 -9.12 -12.88
N VAL A 301 32.21 -9.39 -13.45
CA VAL A 301 31.91 -10.70 -14.02
C VAL A 301 32.77 -10.86 -15.29
N THR A 302 33.99 -11.35 -15.11
CA THR A 302 35.00 -11.46 -16.18
C THR A 302 34.68 -12.56 -17.19
N SER A 303 33.81 -13.50 -16.84
CA SER A 303 33.16 -14.39 -17.79
C SER A 303 31.94 -13.68 -18.41
N ARG A 304 32.17 -12.70 -19.29
CA ARG A 304 31.11 -12.23 -20.20
C ARG A 304 30.54 -13.48 -20.90
N PRO A 305 29.25 -13.85 -20.72
CA PRO A 305 28.69 -15.00 -21.40
C PRO A 305 28.83 -14.82 -22.92
N ALA A 306 29.14 -15.92 -23.61
CA ALA A 306 29.38 -16.00 -25.06
C ALA A 306 28.16 -15.66 -25.95
N GLU A 307 27.16 -14.93 -25.44
CA GLU A 307 25.91 -14.61 -26.13
C GLU A 307 25.70 -13.09 -26.26
N PRO A 308 26.18 -12.49 -27.37
CA PRO A 308 25.71 -11.18 -27.81
C PRO A 308 24.18 -11.13 -27.84
N TRP A 309 23.61 -10.07 -27.28
CA TRP A 309 22.18 -9.82 -27.27
C TRP A 309 21.86 -8.60 -28.15
N ASP A 310 20.74 -8.67 -28.84
CA ASP A 310 20.24 -7.59 -29.69
C ASP A 310 18.73 -7.38 -29.46
N SER A 311 18.23 -6.22 -29.87
CA SER A 311 16.85 -5.78 -29.65
C SER A 311 15.80 -6.55 -30.45
N THR A 312 16.17 -7.56 -31.26
CA THR A 312 15.20 -8.43 -31.94
C THR A 312 14.62 -9.49 -31.00
N ARG A 313 15.31 -9.77 -29.88
CA ARG A 313 14.90 -10.73 -28.86
C ARG A 313 14.22 -10.03 -27.68
N PRO A 314 13.35 -10.72 -26.91
CA PRO A 314 12.85 -10.18 -25.65
C PRO A 314 14.00 -9.83 -24.70
N TRP A 315 13.89 -8.69 -24.01
CA TRP A 315 14.88 -8.29 -23.01
C TRP A 315 14.99 -9.34 -21.89
N PRO A 316 16.19 -9.80 -21.50
CA PRO A 316 16.36 -10.73 -20.41
C PRO A 316 16.11 -10.05 -19.05
N ASP A 317 16.03 -10.83 -17.97
CA ASP A 317 15.91 -10.30 -16.61
C ASP A 317 17.25 -9.73 -16.07
N ALA A 318 18.36 -9.99 -16.76
CA ALA A 318 19.66 -9.39 -16.48
C ALA A 318 20.48 -9.22 -17.77
N ALA A 319 21.10 -8.05 -17.96
CA ALA A 319 21.98 -7.76 -19.08
C ALA A 319 22.99 -6.67 -18.74
N SER A 320 23.96 -6.48 -19.63
CA SER A 320 24.91 -5.36 -19.61
C SER A 320 25.14 -4.83 -21.02
N GLY A 321 25.67 -3.62 -21.11
CA GLY A 321 26.07 -3.02 -22.36
C GLY A 321 27.07 -1.90 -22.17
N ASP A 322 27.84 -1.65 -23.22
CA ASP A 322 28.80 -0.57 -23.33
C ASP A 322 28.91 -0.17 -24.82
N ALA A 323 29.84 0.73 -25.16
CA ALA A 323 30.05 1.18 -26.54
C ALA A 323 30.42 0.05 -27.53
N SER A 324 30.84 -1.13 -27.04
CA SER A 324 31.23 -2.28 -27.86
C SER A 324 30.11 -3.30 -28.09
N GLY A 325 28.99 -3.21 -27.35
CA GLY A 325 27.85 -4.10 -27.56
C GLY A 325 26.98 -4.30 -26.33
N ARG A 326 26.08 -5.28 -26.41
CA ARG A 326 25.15 -5.68 -25.34
C ARG A 326 25.18 -7.18 -25.13
N TRP A 327 25.08 -7.62 -23.88
CA TRP A 327 25.17 -9.03 -23.49
C TRP A 327 24.08 -9.41 -22.51
N ARG A 328 23.51 -10.59 -22.73
CA ARG A 328 22.62 -11.23 -21.76
C ARG A 328 23.44 -11.81 -20.60
N SER A 329 22.92 -11.71 -19.39
CA SER A 329 23.50 -12.35 -18.20
C SER A 329 22.63 -13.51 -17.70
N PRO A 330 23.23 -14.60 -17.19
CA PRO A 330 22.51 -15.68 -16.52
C PRO A 330 22.10 -15.33 -15.07
N ALA A 331 22.50 -14.17 -14.55
CA ALA A 331 22.22 -13.76 -13.18
C ALA A 331 20.72 -13.89 -12.84
N THR A 332 20.42 -14.51 -11.71
CA THR A 332 19.04 -14.74 -11.28
C THR A 332 18.49 -13.51 -10.54
N ASP A 333 17.19 -13.54 -10.19
CA ASP A 333 16.57 -12.48 -9.38
C ASP A 333 16.82 -12.59 -7.88
N ARG A 334 17.75 -13.46 -7.48
CA ARG A 334 18.05 -13.81 -6.10
C ARG A 334 19.50 -13.41 -5.81
N PRO A 335 19.77 -12.16 -5.45
CA PRO A 335 21.12 -11.75 -5.09
C PRO A 335 21.60 -12.53 -3.85
N GLU A 336 22.91 -12.82 -3.81
CA GLU A 336 23.56 -13.41 -2.64
C GLU A 336 23.47 -12.43 -1.46
N GLN A 337 22.47 -12.61 -0.59
CA GLN A 337 22.43 -12.03 0.76
C GLN A 337 21.26 -12.50 1.62
N SER A 338 21.52 -12.42 2.94
CA SER A 338 20.63 -12.50 4.10
C SER A 338 19.76 -13.76 4.24
N THR A 339 19.82 -14.34 5.44
CA THR A 339 18.84 -15.31 5.92
C THR A 339 17.43 -14.76 5.69
N PRO A 340 16.55 -15.48 4.94
CA PRO A 340 15.17 -15.05 4.75
C PRO A 340 14.52 -14.75 6.09
N THR A 341 13.84 -13.61 6.19
CA THR A 341 13.02 -13.29 7.36
C THR A 341 11.68 -13.99 7.18
N PRO A 342 11.32 -14.98 8.03
CA PRO A 342 10.05 -15.68 7.86
C PRO A 342 8.88 -14.72 8.02
N LEU A 343 7.83 -14.86 7.21
CA LEU A 343 6.67 -13.97 7.27
C LEU A 343 6.01 -13.99 8.65
N ALA A 344 6.02 -15.14 9.33
CA ALA A 344 5.50 -15.26 10.69
C ALA A 344 6.18 -14.31 11.70
N SER A 345 7.46 -14.02 11.53
CA SER A 345 8.23 -13.16 12.45
C SER A 345 7.84 -11.67 12.40
N ILE A 346 7.07 -11.28 11.38
CA ILE A 346 6.59 -9.90 11.21
C ILE A 346 5.49 -9.56 12.21
N PHE A 347 4.73 -10.55 12.69
CA PHE A 347 3.50 -10.31 13.42
C PHE A 347 3.66 -10.53 14.91
N ASP A 348 3.28 -9.52 15.70
CA ASP A 348 3.17 -9.64 17.15
C ASP A 348 1.77 -10.19 17.51
N GLU A 349 1.61 -10.76 18.70
CA GLU A 349 0.32 -11.30 19.14
C GLU A 349 -0.74 -10.19 19.23
N GLY A 350 -1.92 -10.41 18.62
CA GLY A 350 -3.02 -9.44 18.62
C GLY A 350 -2.82 -8.20 17.73
N SER A 351 -1.74 -8.13 16.95
CA SER A 351 -1.39 -6.99 16.09
C SER A 351 -2.17 -6.95 14.76
N THR A 352 -2.97 -7.98 14.46
CA THR A 352 -3.67 -8.11 13.18
C THR A 352 -5.18 -8.12 13.31
N THR A 353 -5.88 -7.77 12.22
CA THR A 353 -7.34 -7.75 12.17
C THR A 353 -7.87 -8.88 11.27
N PRO A 354 -8.89 -9.65 11.67
CA PRO A 354 -9.48 -10.67 10.79
C PRO A 354 -10.02 -10.07 9.48
N LEU A 355 -9.86 -10.79 8.37
CA LEU A 355 -10.46 -10.38 7.10
C LEU A 355 -11.99 -10.47 7.19
N SER A 356 -12.71 -9.47 6.68
CA SER A 356 -14.18 -9.47 6.80
C SER A 356 -14.82 -10.63 6.04
N ARG A 357 -15.95 -11.16 6.53
CA ARG A 357 -16.77 -12.17 5.81
C ARG A 357 -17.01 -11.79 4.35
N ARG A 358 -17.43 -10.54 4.10
CA ARG A 358 -17.73 -10.04 2.74
C ARG A 358 -16.50 -10.10 1.83
N ALA A 359 -15.34 -9.71 2.35
CA ALA A 359 -14.08 -9.77 1.63
C ALA A 359 -13.71 -11.22 1.30
N THR A 360 -13.77 -12.11 2.30
CA THR A 360 -13.49 -13.54 2.16
C THR A 360 -14.42 -14.21 1.15
N ALA A 361 -15.74 -14.01 1.27
CA ALA A 361 -16.74 -14.56 0.35
C ALA A 361 -16.54 -14.06 -1.09
N GLY A 362 -16.31 -12.75 -1.26
CA GLY A 362 -16.06 -12.16 -2.57
C GLY A 362 -14.80 -12.72 -3.23
N PHE A 363 -13.72 -12.89 -2.45
CA PHE A 363 -12.48 -13.49 -2.92
C PHE A 363 -12.68 -14.97 -3.30
N ARG A 364 -13.32 -15.78 -2.44
CA ARG A 364 -13.64 -17.19 -2.73
C ARG A 364 -14.47 -17.36 -4.00
N SER A 365 -15.46 -16.50 -4.23
CA SER A 365 -16.26 -16.52 -5.47
C SER A 365 -15.38 -16.33 -6.70
N ARG A 366 -14.47 -15.33 -6.67
CA ARG A 366 -13.54 -15.07 -7.78
C ARG A 366 -12.57 -16.23 -8.01
N VAL A 367 -12.04 -16.83 -6.95
CA VAL A 367 -11.17 -18.02 -7.06
C VAL A 367 -11.91 -19.16 -7.76
N ARG A 368 -13.13 -19.47 -7.32
CA ARG A 368 -13.96 -20.53 -7.92
C ARG A 368 -14.26 -20.27 -9.39
N GLU A 369 -14.61 -19.03 -9.73
CA GLU A 369 -14.92 -18.61 -11.11
C GLU A 369 -13.69 -18.58 -12.02
N SER A 370 -12.50 -18.37 -11.46
CA SER A 370 -11.24 -18.31 -12.23
C SER A 370 -10.70 -19.69 -12.64
N GLY A 371 -11.12 -20.76 -11.97
CA GLY A 371 -10.57 -22.10 -12.17
C GLY A 371 -9.13 -22.27 -11.69
N ILE A 372 -8.58 -21.32 -10.92
CA ILE A 372 -7.23 -21.39 -10.37
C ILE A 372 -7.17 -22.48 -9.29
N THR A 373 -6.29 -23.44 -9.47
CA THR A 373 -5.94 -24.43 -8.44
C THR A 373 -5.08 -23.77 -7.37
N LEU A 374 -5.52 -23.84 -6.11
CA LEU A 374 -4.80 -23.34 -4.94
C LEU A 374 -4.53 -24.49 -3.96
N ASN A 375 -3.68 -24.24 -2.97
CA ASN A 375 -3.49 -25.15 -1.84
C ASN A 375 -4.87 -25.56 -1.26
N PRO A 376 -5.19 -26.86 -1.15
CA PRO A 376 -6.48 -27.33 -0.65
C PRO A 376 -6.80 -26.87 0.78
N ARG A 377 -5.81 -26.86 1.66
CA ARG A 377 -5.93 -26.38 3.04
C ARG A 377 -6.20 -24.89 3.09
N PHE A 378 -5.56 -24.09 2.23
CA PHE A 378 -5.89 -22.67 2.11
C PHE A 378 -7.36 -22.47 1.72
N VAL A 379 -7.85 -23.25 0.76
CA VAL A 379 -9.25 -23.21 0.34
C VAL A 379 -10.18 -23.59 1.49
N GLU A 380 -9.88 -24.65 2.24
CA GLU A 380 -10.62 -25.10 3.43
C GLU A 380 -10.65 -24.02 4.53
N ASP A 381 -9.50 -23.42 4.81
CA ASP A 381 -9.33 -22.38 5.82
C ASP A 381 -10.10 -21.11 5.47
N LEU A 382 -10.16 -20.73 4.18
CA LEU A 382 -11.02 -19.64 3.73
C LEU A 382 -12.51 -19.95 3.96
N GLN A 383 -12.95 -21.20 3.80
CA GLN A 383 -14.35 -21.57 4.05
C GLN A 383 -14.66 -21.53 5.54
N THR A 384 -13.78 -22.12 6.35
CA THR A 384 -13.87 -22.12 7.80
C THR A 384 -13.89 -20.69 8.33
N HIS A 385 -13.01 -19.83 7.80
CA HIS A 385 -12.95 -18.43 8.16
C HIS A 385 -14.20 -17.66 7.70
N GLU A 386 -14.76 -17.90 6.51
CA GLU A 386 -16.01 -17.26 6.09
C GLU A 386 -17.18 -17.63 7.01
N THR A 387 -17.36 -18.92 7.32
CA THR A 387 -18.42 -19.42 8.22
C THR A 387 -18.23 -18.90 9.64
N ALA A 388 -16.98 -18.86 10.13
CA ALA A 388 -16.68 -18.30 11.43
C ALA A 388 -16.86 -16.79 11.45
N MET A 389 -16.53 -16.07 10.37
CA MET A 389 -16.82 -14.65 10.26
C MET A 389 -18.32 -14.40 10.14
N ASP A 390 -19.13 -15.34 9.66
CA ASP A 390 -20.60 -15.27 9.77
C ASP A 390 -21.05 -15.24 11.23
N THR A 391 -20.52 -16.17 12.04
CA THR A 391 -20.79 -16.26 13.48
C THR A 391 -20.10 -15.17 14.32
N LEU A 392 -18.96 -14.63 13.85
CA LEU A 392 -18.20 -13.56 14.49
C LEU A 392 -18.65 -12.15 14.02
N THR A 393 -19.33 -12.01 12.88
CA THR A 393 -20.04 -10.77 12.50
C THR A 393 -21.25 -10.49 13.38
N VAL A 394 -21.60 -11.45 14.25
CA VAL A 394 -22.52 -11.28 15.39
C VAL A 394 -21.76 -10.87 16.68
N SER A 395 -20.42 -10.75 16.68
CA SER A 395 -19.63 -10.64 17.93
C SER A 395 -18.38 -9.74 17.88
N TRP A 396 -18.51 -8.46 18.25
CA TRP A 396 -17.38 -7.57 18.57
C TRP A 396 -17.15 -7.40 20.09
N ALA A 397 -17.06 -8.48 20.87
CA ALA A 397 -16.90 -8.39 22.34
C ALA A 397 -15.73 -9.24 22.90
N SER A 398 -14.91 -8.62 23.74
CA SER A 398 -13.57 -9.07 24.16
C SER A 398 -13.51 -10.10 25.32
N SER A 399 -14.56 -10.92 25.55
CA SER A 399 -14.49 -12.05 26.51
C SER A 399 -15.72 -12.98 26.40
N PRO A 400 -15.59 -14.32 26.62
CA PRO A 400 -16.70 -15.28 26.62
C PRO A 400 -17.87 -14.96 27.58
N THR A 401 -17.61 -14.29 28.70
CA THR A 401 -18.63 -13.92 29.70
C THR A 401 -19.37 -12.63 29.31
N VAL A 402 -18.66 -11.69 28.69
CA VAL A 402 -19.24 -10.47 28.09
C VAL A 402 -20.02 -10.82 26.81
N ARG A 403 -19.52 -11.80 26.05
CA ARG A 403 -20.15 -12.44 24.89
C ARG A 403 -21.52 -13.02 25.24
N ARG A 404 -21.68 -13.73 26.37
CA ARG A 404 -22.97 -14.30 26.79
C ARG A 404 -24.00 -13.24 27.21
N ARG A 405 -23.54 -12.08 27.71
CA ARG A 405 -24.39 -10.95 28.15
C ARG A 405 -24.83 -10.05 26.98
N MET A 406 -24.00 -9.94 25.93
CA MET A 406 -24.29 -9.18 24.70
C MET A 406 -24.98 -10.01 23.61
N GLN A 407 -24.87 -11.34 23.63
CA GLN A 407 -25.60 -12.27 22.75
C GLN A 407 -27.13 -12.23 22.92
N HIS A 408 -27.62 -11.52 23.94
CA HIS A 408 -29.04 -11.23 24.14
C HIS A 408 -29.39 -9.78 23.75
N THR A 409 -29.06 -9.30 22.53
CA THR A 409 -29.87 -8.28 21.82
C THR A 409 -29.42 -8.05 20.38
N LEU A 410 -29.73 -8.98 19.47
CA LEU A 410 -30.26 -8.58 18.17
C LEU A 410 -31.62 -9.25 18.07
N PRO A 411 -32.74 -8.51 18.14
CA PRO A 411 -34.05 -9.09 17.94
C PRO A 411 -34.08 -9.77 16.57
N ALA A 412 -34.77 -10.91 16.47
CA ALA A 412 -35.05 -11.53 15.19
C ALA A 412 -35.61 -10.46 14.22
N GLY A 413 -34.86 -10.12 13.16
CA GLY A 413 -35.34 -9.11 12.19
C GLY A 413 -34.30 -8.18 11.53
N GLY A 414 -33.05 -8.14 11.98
CA GLY A 414 -31.99 -7.29 11.39
C GLY A 414 -31.58 -6.09 12.26
N SER A 415 -30.77 -5.17 11.73
CA SER A 415 -30.30 -3.98 12.47
C SER A 415 -31.47 -3.07 12.89
N ALA A 416 -31.29 -2.21 13.91
CA ALA A 416 -32.31 -1.25 14.33
C ALA A 416 -32.83 -0.40 13.16
N GLU A 417 -31.93 0.10 12.31
CA GLU A 417 -32.29 0.83 11.09
C GLU A 417 -33.15 -0.03 10.14
N GLN A 418 -32.80 -1.32 9.95
CA GLN A 418 -33.58 -2.23 9.11
C GLN A 418 -34.97 -2.51 9.69
N ARG A 419 -35.09 -2.70 11.02
CA ARG A 419 -36.37 -2.92 11.69
C ARG A 419 -37.30 -1.71 11.54
N ILE A 420 -36.78 -0.50 11.79
CA ILE A 420 -37.53 0.75 11.59
C ILE A 420 -37.94 0.93 10.13
N ARG A 421 -37.05 0.67 9.19
CA ARG A 421 -37.36 0.76 7.76
C ARG A 421 -38.46 -0.21 7.32
N ARG A 422 -38.44 -1.45 7.84
CA ARG A 422 -39.50 -2.44 7.56
C ARG A 422 -40.84 -1.95 8.13
N ALA A 423 -40.86 -1.48 9.37
CA ALA A 423 -42.06 -0.96 10.02
C ALA A 423 -42.64 0.28 9.30
N LEU A 424 -41.78 1.19 8.82
CA LEU A 424 -42.17 2.33 8.00
C LEU A 424 -42.69 1.90 6.62
N THR A 425 -42.03 0.95 5.96
CA THR A 425 -42.42 0.45 4.64
C THR A 425 -43.77 -0.28 4.70
N ALA A 426 -43.99 -1.10 5.72
CA ALA A 426 -45.27 -1.77 5.97
C ALA A 426 -46.44 -0.78 6.13
N ARG A 427 -46.15 0.45 6.57
CA ARG A 427 -47.10 1.57 6.71
C ARG A 427 -47.15 2.49 5.48
N GLY A 428 -46.59 2.07 4.34
CA GLY A 428 -46.63 2.81 3.08
C GLY A 428 -45.75 4.06 3.03
N ALA A 429 -44.83 4.23 3.98
CA ALA A 429 -43.96 5.39 4.03
C ALA A 429 -42.99 5.44 2.83
N ARG A 430 -42.82 6.63 2.24
CA ARG A 430 -41.82 6.89 1.21
C ARG A 430 -40.78 7.88 1.73
N TYR A 431 -39.55 7.43 1.83
CA TYR A 431 -38.41 8.21 2.30
C TYR A 431 -37.20 8.04 1.37
N ARG A 432 -36.15 8.80 1.64
CA ARG A 432 -34.83 8.66 1.03
C ARG A 432 -33.85 8.22 2.10
N LEU A 433 -32.79 7.56 1.67
CA LEU A 433 -31.75 7.06 2.57
C LEU A 433 -30.44 7.79 2.29
N GLN A 434 -29.62 7.94 3.32
CA GLN A 434 -28.22 8.34 3.19
C GLN A 434 -28.04 9.66 2.43
N MET A 435 -28.93 10.62 2.68
CA MET A 435 -28.87 11.94 2.05
C MET A 435 -27.93 12.89 2.80
N ARG A 436 -27.21 13.72 2.05
CA ARG A 436 -26.48 14.87 2.58
C ARG A 436 -27.40 16.09 2.51
N LEU A 437 -27.80 16.59 3.67
CA LEU A 437 -28.80 17.66 3.80
C LEU A 437 -28.21 19.03 4.16
N VAL A 438 -26.96 19.03 4.64
CA VAL A 438 -26.20 20.23 4.98
C VAL A 438 -25.00 20.30 4.02
N PRO A 439 -24.78 21.45 3.33
CA PRO A 439 -23.58 21.67 2.52
C PRO A 439 -22.31 21.43 3.35
N ASP A 440 -21.29 20.83 2.76
CA ASP A 440 -19.99 20.54 3.40
C ASP A 440 -20.00 19.59 4.61
N ALA A 441 -21.17 19.07 5.01
CA ALA A 441 -21.24 18.01 6.01
C ALA A 441 -20.56 16.73 5.51
N ARG A 442 -19.65 16.19 6.33
CA ARG A 442 -18.96 14.90 6.11
C ARG A 442 -19.82 13.68 6.51
N TRP A 443 -21.06 13.88 6.95
CA TRP A 443 -21.99 12.86 7.41
C TRP A 443 -23.27 12.82 6.56
N ARG A 444 -24.00 11.69 6.60
CA ARG A 444 -25.25 11.46 5.87
C ARG A 444 -26.34 11.08 6.86
N SER A 445 -27.58 11.49 6.58
CA SER A 445 -28.75 11.17 7.41
C SER A 445 -29.37 9.84 6.98
N ASP A 446 -29.77 9.01 7.95
CA ASP A 446 -30.19 7.63 7.71
C ASP A 446 -31.49 7.55 6.93
N ILE A 447 -32.58 8.11 7.46
CA ILE A 447 -33.91 8.10 6.82
C ILE A 447 -34.41 9.55 6.72
N VAL A 448 -34.84 9.95 5.53
CA VAL A 448 -35.18 11.34 5.23
C VAL A 448 -36.52 11.44 4.50
N PHE A 449 -37.44 12.20 5.10
CA PHE A 449 -38.70 12.62 4.50
C PHE A 449 -38.57 14.04 3.97
N THR A 450 -38.03 14.16 2.75
CA THR A 450 -37.66 15.45 2.14
C THR A 450 -38.80 16.47 2.12
N ARG A 451 -40.01 16.06 1.73
CA ARG A 451 -41.20 16.94 1.68
C ARG A 451 -41.69 17.41 3.05
N ALA A 452 -41.43 16.64 4.11
CA ALA A 452 -41.82 17.00 5.47
C ALA A 452 -40.68 17.71 6.23
N ARG A 453 -39.49 17.79 5.63
CA ARG A 453 -38.24 18.19 6.30
C ARG A 453 -38.02 17.47 7.62
N VAL A 454 -38.21 16.15 7.62
CA VAL A 454 -37.96 15.27 8.77
C VAL A 454 -36.80 14.33 8.47
N VAL A 455 -35.86 14.24 9.41
CA VAL A 455 -34.77 13.27 9.47
C VAL A 455 -35.05 12.33 10.63
N VAL A 456 -34.92 11.03 10.40
CA VAL A 456 -34.86 10.02 11.46
C VAL A 456 -33.41 9.57 11.58
N ASP A 457 -32.83 9.78 12.75
CA ASP A 457 -31.46 9.44 13.15
C ASP A 457 -31.50 8.19 14.03
N VAL A 458 -31.00 7.07 13.54
CA VAL A 458 -31.13 5.78 14.24
C VAL A 458 -29.85 5.46 14.99
N ARG A 459 -29.91 5.47 16.33
CA ARG A 459 -28.73 5.36 17.19
C ARG A 459 -28.62 4.01 17.88
N GLY A 460 -27.47 3.36 17.72
CA GLY A 460 -27.10 2.20 18.53
C GLY A 460 -26.81 2.60 19.99
N CYS A 461 -27.36 1.85 20.96
CA CYS A 461 -27.31 2.24 22.38
C CYS A 461 -25.88 2.32 22.92
N PHE A 462 -24.99 1.43 22.46
CA PHE A 462 -23.59 1.43 22.85
C PHE A 462 -22.80 2.56 22.20
N TRP A 463 -22.85 2.67 20.86
CA TRP A 463 -21.99 3.59 20.10
C TRP A 463 -22.29 5.06 20.35
N HIS A 464 -23.53 5.37 20.71
CA HIS A 464 -24.00 6.73 20.94
C HIS A 464 -24.23 7.02 22.43
N ALA A 465 -23.78 6.12 23.32
CA ALA A 465 -23.89 6.24 24.77
C ALA A 465 -25.32 6.62 25.21
N CYS A 466 -26.28 5.73 24.93
CA CYS A 466 -27.68 5.91 25.31
C CYS A 466 -27.81 6.28 26.79
N PRO A 467 -28.62 7.30 27.15
CA PRO A 467 -28.83 7.68 28.54
C PRO A 467 -29.33 6.54 29.43
N ASP A 468 -30.17 5.65 28.89
CA ASP A 468 -30.83 4.59 29.65
C ASP A 468 -30.09 3.24 29.55
N HIS A 469 -29.45 2.96 28.41
CA HIS A 469 -28.89 1.64 28.08
C HIS A 469 -27.40 1.66 27.70
N GLY A 470 -26.76 2.82 27.75
CA GLY A 470 -25.34 2.98 27.41
C GLY A 470 -24.45 2.23 28.40
N THR A 471 -23.56 1.37 27.90
CA THR A 471 -22.62 0.62 28.74
C THR A 471 -21.18 1.07 28.48
N ARG A 472 -20.39 1.22 29.56
CA ARG A 472 -18.97 1.60 29.48
C ARG A 472 -18.08 0.35 29.55
N PRO A 473 -17.16 0.13 28.59
CA PRO A 473 -16.19 -0.95 28.66
C PRO A 473 -15.25 -0.78 29.87
N LYS A 474 -14.95 -1.88 30.57
CA LYS A 474 -14.06 -1.89 31.75
C LYS A 474 -12.56 -1.99 31.41
N THR A 475 -12.21 -2.21 30.14
CA THR A 475 -10.83 -2.29 29.63
C THR A 475 -10.62 -1.22 28.57
N ASN A 476 -9.40 -0.70 28.43
CA ASN A 476 -9.09 0.43 27.54
C ASN A 476 -10.01 1.65 27.77
N THR A 477 -10.33 1.93 29.04
CA THR A 477 -11.31 2.94 29.48
C THR A 477 -11.02 4.29 28.86
N THR A 478 -9.78 4.78 28.92
CA THR A 478 -9.38 6.08 28.34
C THR A 478 -9.69 6.17 26.84
N ARG A 479 -9.40 5.11 26.08
CA ARG A 479 -9.69 5.06 24.64
C ARG A 479 -11.19 5.05 24.37
N TRP A 480 -11.96 4.27 25.14
CA TRP A 480 -13.41 4.17 24.96
C TRP A 480 -14.16 5.41 25.42
N ASP A 481 -13.77 6.00 26.56
CA ASP A 481 -14.33 7.27 27.04
C ASP A 481 -14.07 8.37 26.00
N THR A 482 -12.84 8.46 25.46
CA THR A 482 -12.51 9.41 24.38
C THR A 482 -13.36 9.16 23.13
N LYS A 483 -13.54 7.90 22.74
CA LYS A 483 -14.31 7.52 21.54
C LYS A 483 -15.80 7.81 21.68
N LEU A 484 -16.40 7.46 22.82
CA LEU A 484 -17.82 7.69 23.09
C LEU A 484 -18.11 9.18 23.26
N ALA A 485 -17.24 9.93 23.96
CA ALA A 485 -17.35 11.38 24.05
C ALA A 485 -17.33 12.05 22.68
N ALA A 486 -16.41 11.65 21.79
CA ALA A 486 -16.34 12.16 20.42
C ALA A 486 -17.59 11.83 19.59
N ASN A 487 -18.20 10.66 19.81
CA ASN A 487 -19.45 10.29 19.13
C ASN A 487 -20.62 11.16 19.63
N ILE A 488 -20.80 11.32 20.94
CA ILE A 488 -21.83 12.18 21.55
C ILE A 488 -21.73 13.62 21.00
N ASP A 489 -20.51 14.16 21.01
CA ASP A 489 -20.22 15.52 20.56
C ASP A 489 -20.50 15.69 19.05
N ARG A 490 -20.14 14.70 18.24
CA ARG A 490 -20.53 14.66 16.81
C ARG A 490 -22.05 14.58 16.62
N ASP A 491 -22.75 13.78 17.40
CA ASP A 491 -24.20 13.63 17.27
C ASP A 491 -24.94 14.93 17.67
N ALA A 492 -24.47 15.61 18.73
CA ALA A 492 -24.98 16.91 19.15
C ALA A 492 -24.79 17.96 18.06
N ARG A 493 -23.59 18.03 17.45
CA ARG A 493 -23.32 18.91 16.30
C ARG A 493 -24.23 18.62 15.11
N MET A 494 -24.39 17.35 14.75
CA MET A 494 -25.25 16.95 13.64
C MET A 494 -26.71 17.41 13.87
N VAL A 495 -27.27 17.15 15.05
CA VAL A 495 -28.63 17.58 15.40
C VAL A 495 -28.76 19.11 15.35
N ALA A 496 -27.78 19.83 15.91
CA ALA A 496 -27.77 21.29 15.90
C ALA A 496 -27.72 21.86 14.48
N ASP A 497 -26.87 21.30 13.61
CA ASP A 497 -26.72 21.73 12.22
C ASP A 497 -28.00 21.45 11.41
N LEU A 498 -28.59 20.26 11.56
CA LEU A 498 -29.86 19.92 10.90
C LEU A 498 -30.99 20.86 11.31
N ARG A 499 -31.12 21.12 12.63
CA ARG A 499 -32.13 22.04 13.15
C ARG A 499 -31.92 23.47 12.66
N ARG A 500 -30.66 23.95 12.62
CA ARG A 500 -30.30 25.25 12.05
C ARG A 500 -30.73 25.37 10.59
N HIS A 501 -30.61 24.28 9.84
CA HIS A 501 -31.07 24.18 8.46
C HIS A 501 -32.56 23.77 8.35
N GLY A 502 -33.39 24.04 9.35
CA GLY A 502 -34.85 23.88 9.30
C GLY A 502 -35.35 22.44 9.22
N TRP A 503 -34.51 21.45 9.53
CA TRP A 503 -34.92 20.05 9.61
C TRP A 503 -35.41 19.71 11.02
N HIS A 504 -36.50 18.95 11.09
CA HIS A 504 -36.87 18.25 12.30
C HIS A 504 -36.05 16.96 12.39
N VAL A 505 -35.42 16.71 13.53
CA VAL A 505 -34.62 15.50 13.76
C VAL A 505 -35.29 14.68 14.83
N GLU A 506 -35.77 13.52 14.43
CA GLU A 506 -36.29 12.49 15.31
C GLU A 506 -35.18 11.49 15.58
N VAL A 507 -34.82 11.29 16.84
CA VAL A 507 -33.81 10.31 17.26
C VAL A 507 -34.53 9.07 17.71
N VAL A 508 -34.19 7.93 17.10
CA VAL A 508 -34.72 6.63 17.50
C VAL A 508 -33.57 5.75 17.94
N TRP A 509 -33.64 5.28 19.18
CA TRP A 509 -32.64 4.39 19.75
C TRP A 509 -32.93 2.93 19.39
N GLU A 510 -31.86 2.14 19.33
CA GLU A 510 -31.92 0.72 18.98
C GLU A 510 -32.83 -0.13 19.88
N HIS A 511 -33.00 0.29 21.13
CA HIS A 511 -33.83 -0.39 22.13
C HIS A 511 -35.32 -0.07 22.01
N GLU A 512 -35.70 0.93 21.20
CA GLU A 512 -37.09 1.30 21.02
C GLU A 512 -37.84 0.27 20.17
N ASP A 513 -39.14 0.12 20.44
CA ASP A 513 -40.01 -0.74 19.66
C ASP A 513 -40.17 -0.16 18.24
N PRO A 514 -39.85 -0.93 17.18
CA PRO A 514 -39.79 -0.39 15.83
C PRO A 514 -41.17 -0.02 15.27
N ASP A 515 -42.23 -0.68 15.71
CA ASP A 515 -43.59 -0.39 15.28
C ASP A 515 -44.12 0.90 15.93
N ALA A 516 -43.91 1.06 17.23
CA ALA A 516 -44.24 2.28 17.96
C ALA A 516 -43.44 3.49 17.45
N ALA A 517 -42.13 3.31 17.22
CA ALA A 517 -41.28 4.36 16.66
C ALA A 517 -41.72 4.75 15.24
N ALA A 518 -42.08 3.77 14.39
CA ALA A 518 -42.61 4.05 13.06
C ALA A 518 -43.93 4.83 13.09
N GLU A 519 -44.83 4.53 14.05
CA GLU A 519 -46.08 5.27 14.25
C GLU A 519 -45.82 6.71 14.69
N GLN A 520 -44.88 6.92 15.60
CA GLN A 520 -44.45 8.26 16.01
C GLN A 520 -43.86 9.06 14.85
N ILE A 521 -42.93 8.47 14.09
CA ILE A 521 -42.34 9.10 12.90
C ILE A 521 -43.43 9.50 11.90
N MET A 522 -44.41 8.61 11.63
CA MET A 522 -45.47 8.89 10.68
C MET A 522 -46.37 10.05 11.13
N ARG A 523 -46.68 10.16 12.43
CA ARG A 523 -47.39 11.32 12.99
C ARG A 523 -46.61 12.61 12.81
N ILE A 524 -45.31 12.62 13.16
CA ILE A 524 -44.43 13.79 13.00
C ILE A 524 -44.36 14.22 11.52
N VAL A 525 -44.23 13.25 10.61
CA VAL A 525 -44.18 13.51 9.16
C VAL A 525 -45.50 14.10 8.66
N ALA A 526 -46.65 13.63 9.14
CA ALA A 526 -47.96 14.16 8.78
C ALA A 526 -48.13 15.61 9.29
N ASP A 527 -47.86 15.85 10.56
CA ASP A 527 -47.98 17.19 11.18
C ASP A 527 -47.06 18.21 10.50
N ARG A 528 -45.83 17.81 10.18
CA ARG A 528 -44.87 18.66 9.48
C ARG A 528 -45.28 18.94 8.04
N ARG A 529 -45.88 17.98 7.34
CA ARG A 529 -46.44 18.21 6.00
C ARG A 529 -47.58 19.20 6.04
N ALA A 530 -48.49 19.07 7.01
CA ALA A 530 -49.60 20.00 7.19
C ALA A 530 -49.10 21.42 7.43
N LYS A 531 -48.11 21.60 8.33
CA LYS A 531 -47.48 22.90 8.64
C LYS A 531 -46.66 23.53 7.51
N ILE A 532 -46.19 22.74 6.54
CA ILE A 532 -45.44 23.24 5.37
C ILE A 532 -46.40 23.56 4.21
N ALA A 533 -47.59 22.94 4.19
CA ALA A 533 -48.62 23.17 3.19
C ALA A 533 -49.56 24.33 3.54
N SER A 534 -49.69 24.67 4.83
CA SER A 534 -50.26 25.94 5.34
C SER A 534 -49.26 27.07 5.23
#